data_AF-A0A9C9GA14-F1
#
_entry.id   AF-A0A9C9GA14-F1
#
_cell.length_a   1.000
_cell.length_b   1.000
_cell.length_c   1.000
_cell.angle_alpha   90.00
_cell.angle_beta   90.00
_cell.angle_gamma   90.00
#
_symmetry.space_group_name_H-M   'P 1'
#
loop_
_entity.id
_entity.type
_entity.pdbx_description
1 polymer ?
#
loop_
_entity_poly.entity_id
_entity_poly.type
_entity_poly.pdbx_seq_one_letter_code
_entity_poly.pdbx_strand_id
1 'polypeptide(L)'
;RIRYTTSHPQEMSDSLISVYAEVPELVSHLHLPVQSGSDRVLAAMKRNHTTLEYKSRIRRLREVRPDISLSSDFIIGFPGETGDDFESTMQLIEELGFDNSFSFIYSQRPGTLAAGMPDDVPLDVKKRRLARLQARIQEMAARISADMVGTEQRILVEGPSKKDPAQMAGRTENNRMVNFDAGPELIGCFVKVRISAALPNSLRGEFIAEDDTGTATKAANWG
;
A
#
# COMPACT_ATOMS: atom_id res chain seq x y z
N ARG A 1 -12.10 -3.11 11.34
CA ARG A 1 -10.73 -2.95 10.80
C ARG A 1 -10.35 -1.49 10.84
N ILE A 2 -9.15 -1.20 11.33
CA ILE A 2 -8.57 0.15 11.41
C ILE A 2 -7.45 0.22 10.38
N ARG A 3 -7.39 1.33 9.64
CA ARG A 3 -6.29 1.64 8.72
C ARG A 3 -5.63 2.92 9.20
N TYR A 4 -4.31 2.86 9.35
CA TYR A 4 -3.50 4.03 9.62
C TYR A 4 -2.92 4.56 8.30
N THR A 5 -3.06 5.87 8.09
CA THR A 5 -2.48 6.58 6.97
C THR A 5 -1.80 7.82 7.53
N THR A 6 -0.53 8.04 7.15
CA THR A 6 0.21 9.26 7.48
C THR A 6 0.73 9.92 6.21
N SER A 7 0.93 11.23 6.28
CA SER A 7 1.59 12.01 5.22
C SER A 7 3.11 12.12 5.40
N HIS A 8 3.63 11.69 6.56
CA HIS A 8 5.03 11.92 6.92
C HIS A 8 5.67 10.71 7.64
N PRO A 9 6.75 10.11 7.10
CA PRO A 9 7.37 8.94 7.70
C PRO A 9 7.91 9.11 9.12
N GLN A 10 8.24 10.34 9.52
CA GLN A 10 8.71 10.62 10.88
C GLN A 10 7.63 10.46 11.95
N GLU A 11 6.35 10.52 11.58
CA GLU A 11 5.23 10.28 12.50
C GLU A 11 5.13 8.81 12.91
N MET A 12 5.84 7.91 12.21
CA MET A 12 5.96 6.49 12.57
C MET A 12 6.91 6.31 13.76
N SER A 13 6.47 6.71 14.95
CA SER A 13 7.19 6.57 16.21
C SER A 13 7.27 5.12 16.69
N ASP A 14 8.16 4.86 17.65
CA ASP A 14 8.29 3.55 18.28
C ASP A 14 6.99 3.08 18.95
N SER A 15 6.26 4.01 19.59
CA SER A 15 4.95 3.72 20.17
C SER A 15 3.95 3.27 19.10
N LEU A 16 3.94 3.91 17.92
CA LEU A 16 3.04 3.52 16.84
C LEU A 16 3.45 2.18 16.21
N ILE A 17 4.76 1.90 16.13
CA ILE A 17 5.24 0.58 15.71
C ILE A 17 4.75 -0.50 16.69
N SER A 18 4.82 -0.28 18.01
CA SER A 18 4.31 -1.24 19.00
C SER A 18 2.80 -1.51 18.85
N VAL A 19 2.00 -0.51 18.46
CA VAL A 19 0.56 -0.70 18.20
C VAL A 19 0.31 -1.76 17.12
N TYR A 20 1.17 -1.87 16.10
CA TYR A 20 1.06 -2.93 15.09
C TYR A 20 1.29 -4.35 15.64
N ALA A 21 1.96 -4.48 16.79
CA ALA A 21 2.11 -5.76 17.50
C ALA A 21 0.88 -6.09 18.36
N GLU A 22 0.25 -5.06 18.93
CA GLU A 22 -0.72 -5.21 20.02
C GLU A 22 -2.18 -5.16 19.57
N VAL A 23 -2.50 -4.52 18.44
CA VAL A 23 -3.87 -4.27 17.99
C VAL A 23 -4.20 -5.10 16.74
N PRO A 24 -4.89 -6.25 16.88
CA PRO A 24 -5.26 -7.11 15.75
C PRO A 24 -6.19 -6.45 14.73
N GLU A 25 -6.98 -5.46 15.15
CA GLU A 25 -7.88 -4.72 14.26
C GLU A 25 -7.14 -3.79 13.30
N LEU A 26 -5.89 -3.42 13.63
CA LEU A 26 -5.00 -2.66 12.77
C LEU A 26 -4.44 -3.59 11.69
N VAL A 27 -4.79 -3.30 10.45
CA VAL A 27 -4.50 -4.19 9.33
C VAL A 27 -2.99 -4.25 8.99
N SER A 28 -2.52 -5.38 8.44
CA SER A 28 -1.16 -5.57 7.88
C SER A 28 -0.90 -4.77 6.60
N HIS A 29 -1.31 -3.50 6.56
CA HIS A 29 -1.03 -2.58 5.46
C HIS A 29 -0.68 -1.20 6.01
N LEU A 30 0.43 -0.64 5.53
CA LEU A 30 0.85 0.72 5.86
C LEU A 30 1.15 1.51 4.59
N HIS A 31 0.54 2.68 4.50
CA HIS A 31 0.94 3.70 3.54
C HIS A 31 1.92 4.68 4.20
N LEU A 32 3.17 4.71 3.73
CA LEU A 32 4.24 5.52 4.30
C LEU A 32 4.97 6.30 3.19
N PRO A 33 4.68 7.60 2.99
CA PRO A 33 5.21 8.34 1.84
C PRO A 33 6.70 8.70 1.94
N VAL A 34 7.57 8.04 1.16
CA VAL A 34 9.02 8.35 1.13
C VAL A 34 9.36 9.44 0.12
N GLN A 35 8.61 9.56 -0.98
CA GLN A 35 8.79 10.49 -2.09
C GLN A 35 9.98 10.19 -3.02
N SER A 36 11.16 9.88 -2.47
CA SER A 36 12.37 9.55 -3.24
C SER A 36 13.27 8.61 -2.44
N GLY A 37 14.06 7.78 -3.13
CA GLY A 37 15.14 7.01 -2.50
C GLY A 37 16.50 7.69 -2.57
N SER A 38 16.56 8.99 -2.81
CA SER A 38 17.81 9.76 -2.77
C SER A 38 17.78 10.79 -1.65
N ASP A 39 18.71 10.70 -0.70
CA ASP A 39 18.85 11.68 0.39
C ASP A 39 19.05 13.12 -0.10
N ARG A 40 19.75 13.31 -1.24
CA ARG A 40 19.93 14.63 -1.87
C ARG A 40 18.61 15.24 -2.33
N VAL A 41 17.80 14.46 -3.06
CA VAL A 41 16.44 14.85 -3.49
C VAL A 41 15.51 15.03 -2.29
N LEU A 42 15.54 14.14 -1.29
CA LEU A 42 14.76 14.28 -0.05
C LEU A 42 15.07 15.59 0.67
N ALA A 43 16.35 15.94 0.81
CA ALA A 43 16.78 17.20 1.40
C ALA A 43 16.31 18.41 0.58
N ALA A 44 16.36 18.34 -0.75
CA ALA A 44 15.85 19.37 -1.65
C ALA A 44 14.33 19.54 -1.55
N MET A 45 13.60 18.45 -1.29
CA MET A 45 12.17 18.44 -0.95
C MET A 45 11.86 18.89 0.48
N LYS A 46 12.87 19.26 1.29
CA LYS A 46 12.74 19.59 2.72
C LYS A 46 12.13 18.45 3.55
N ARG A 47 12.43 17.21 3.19
CA ARG A 47 12.10 16.05 4.03
C ARG A 47 13.15 15.93 5.13
N ASN A 48 12.69 15.87 6.37
CA ASN A 48 13.55 15.78 7.55
C ASN A 48 13.97 14.33 7.84
N HIS A 49 14.10 13.48 6.83
CA HIS A 49 14.51 12.09 7.00
C HIS A 49 15.41 11.63 5.85
N THR A 50 16.24 10.65 6.15
CA THR A 50 17.06 9.92 5.18
C THR A 50 16.42 8.59 4.79
N THR A 51 16.87 8.04 3.68
CA THR A 51 16.55 6.67 3.26
C THR A 51 16.98 5.64 4.29
N LEU A 52 18.10 5.84 4.98
CA LEU A 52 18.56 4.94 6.05
C LEU A 52 17.58 4.91 7.23
N GLU A 53 17.14 6.09 7.70
CA GLU A 53 16.15 6.18 8.77
C GLU A 53 14.81 5.57 8.34
N TYR A 54 14.39 5.81 7.10
CA TYR A 54 13.18 5.22 6.53
C TYR A 54 13.25 3.69 6.52
N LYS A 55 14.36 3.11 6.03
CA LYS A 55 14.61 1.66 6.04
C LYS A 55 14.64 1.09 7.47
N SER A 56 15.27 1.79 8.40
CA SER A 56 15.32 1.39 9.81
C SER A 56 13.93 1.28 10.43
N ARG A 57 13.05 2.26 10.19
CA ARG A 57 11.65 2.22 10.65
C ARG A 57 10.90 1.02 10.09
N ILE A 58 11.02 0.76 8.80
CA ILE A 58 10.37 -0.38 8.16
C ILE A 58 10.90 -1.71 8.70
N ARG A 59 12.21 -1.82 8.94
CA ARG A 59 12.79 -3.03 9.53
C ARG A 59 12.18 -3.34 10.90
N ARG A 60 12.11 -2.33 11.78
CA ARG A 60 11.50 -2.46 13.12
C ARG A 60 10.02 -2.78 13.04
N LEU A 61 9.30 -2.21 12.08
CA LEU A 61 7.90 -2.53 11.83
C LEU A 61 7.72 -3.99 11.38
N ARG A 62 8.60 -4.50 10.51
CA ARG A 62 8.59 -5.89 10.07
C ARG A 62 8.99 -6.88 11.17
N GLU A 63 9.77 -6.46 12.15
CA GLU A 63 10.09 -7.29 13.32
C GLU A 63 8.84 -7.60 14.15
N VAL A 64 7.91 -6.63 14.26
CA VAL A 64 6.66 -6.81 15.01
C VAL A 64 5.47 -7.27 14.16
N ARG A 65 5.49 -6.99 12.85
CA ARG A 65 4.46 -7.40 11.88
C ARG A 65 5.10 -7.88 10.57
N PRO A 66 5.60 -9.13 10.51
CA PRO A 66 6.39 -9.63 9.37
C PRO A 66 5.66 -9.64 8.03
N ASP A 67 4.33 -9.77 8.06
CA ASP A 67 3.44 -9.84 6.90
C ASP A 67 2.97 -8.46 6.40
N ILE A 68 3.49 -7.36 6.97
CA ILE A 68 3.04 -6.01 6.61
C ILE A 68 3.33 -5.66 5.16
N SER A 69 2.28 -5.28 4.43
CA SER A 69 2.36 -4.75 3.08
C SER A 69 2.53 -3.24 3.09
N LEU A 70 3.39 -2.74 2.22
CA LEU A 70 3.77 -1.32 2.18
C LEU A 70 3.29 -0.66 0.91
N SER A 71 2.78 0.55 1.04
CA SER A 71 2.62 1.46 -0.09
C SER A 71 3.28 2.81 0.18
N SER A 72 3.61 3.54 -0.87
CA SER A 72 4.32 4.82 -0.74
C SER A 72 3.98 5.77 -1.87
N ASP A 73 4.40 7.03 -1.71
CA ASP A 73 4.35 8.04 -2.75
C ASP A 73 5.73 8.23 -3.36
N PHE A 74 5.79 8.45 -4.67
CA PHE A 74 7.03 8.79 -5.37
C PHE A 74 6.83 9.99 -6.30
N ILE A 75 7.77 10.93 -6.26
CA ILE A 75 7.82 12.09 -7.17
C ILE A 75 9.00 11.91 -8.11
N ILE A 76 8.73 11.89 -9.41
CA ILE A 76 9.71 11.61 -10.47
C ILE A 76 10.06 12.85 -11.26
N GLY A 77 11.36 13.08 -11.44
CA GLY A 77 11.87 14.25 -12.13
C GLY A 77 11.69 15.52 -11.32
N PHE A 78 11.92 15.45 -10.02
CA PHE A 78 12.05 16.64 -9.19
C PHE A 78 13.17 17.55 -9.76
N PRO A 79 13.07 18.90 -9.64
CA PRO A 79 14.09 19.80 -10.17
C PRO A 79 15.51 19.42 -9.70
N GLY A 80 16.43 19.23 -10.65
CA GLY A 80 17.80 18.77 -10.40
C GLY A 80 17.97 17.26 -10.16
N GLU A 81 16.95 16.41 -10.31
CA GLU A 81 17.04 14.95 -10.15
C GLU A 81 17.90 14.30 -11.25
N THR A 82 19.05 13.75 -10.86
CA THR A 82 19.99 13.07 -11.76
C THR A 82 19.61 11.61 -12.02
N GLY A 83 20.36 10.94 -12.90
CA GLY A 83 20.23 9.49 -13.11
C GLY A 83 20.48 8.69 -11.82
N ASP A 84 21.52 9.04 -11.07
CA ASP A 84 21.93 8.30 -9.88
C ASP A 84 20.91 8.44 -8.74
N ASP A 85 20.24 9.59 -8.62
CA ASP A 85 19.16 9.76 -7.63
C ASP A 85 17.94 8.89 -7.96
N PHE A 86 17.64 8.76 -9.26
CA PHE A 86 16.59 7.87 -9.72
C PHE A 86 16.97 6.39 -9.50
N GLU A 87 18.20 5.99 -9.78
CA GLU A 87 18.66 4.64 -9.47
C GLU A 87 18.65 4.35 -7.97
N SER A 88 18.99 5.33 -7.12
CA SER A 88 18.85 5.21 -5.66
C SER A 88 17.38 4.98 -5.24
N THR A 89 16.44 5.64 -5.94
CA THR A 89 15.00 5.39 -5.77
C THR A 89 14.59 3.98 -6.18
N MET A 90 15.09 3.49 -7.32
CA MET A 90 14.84 2.12 -7.76
C MET A 90 15.44 1.11 -6.78
N GLN A 91 16.66 1.33 -6.29
CA GLN A 91 17.30 0.47 -5.30
C GLN A 91 16.48 0.40 -4.00
N LEU A 92 15.96 1.52 -3.50
CA LEU A 92 15.08 1.53 -2.33
C LEU A 92 13.83 0.66 -2.55
N ILE A 93 13.24 0.73 -3.76
CA ILE A 93 12.09 -0.10 -4.14
C ILE A 93 12.46 -1.58 -4.14
N GLU A 94 13.60 -1.95 -4.72
CA GLU A 94 14.11 -3.34 -4.73
C GLU A 94 14.34 -3.88 -3.32
N GLU A 95 14.98 -3.09 -2.46
CA GLU A 95 15.32 -3.51 -1.10
C GLU A 95 14.09 -3.69 -0.20
N LEU A 96 13.10 -2.79 -0.34
CA LEU A 96 11.96 -2.78 0.56
C LEU A 96 10.79 -3.61 0.06
N GLY A 97 10.55 -3.70 -1.24
CA GLY A 97 9.38 -4.40 -1.79
C GLY A 97 8.08 -3.67 -1.46
N PHE A 98 7.57 -2.89 -2.41
CA PHE A 98 6.29 -2.19 -2.27
C PHE A 98 5.15 -2.94 -2.95
N ASP A 99 4.00 -2.93 -2.30
CA ASP A 99 2.77 -3.57 -2.76
C ASP A 99 1.94 -2.66 -3.67
N ASN A 100 2.07 -1.35 -3.48
CA ASN A 100 1.41 -0.35 -4.30
C ASN A 100 2.15 0.99 -4.19
N SER A 101 1.90 1.91 -5.11
CA SER A 101 2.38 3.28 -4.99
C SER A 101 1.46 4.31 -5.63
N PHE A 102 1.55 5.54 -5.14
CA PHE A 102 1.11 6.71 -5.88
C PHE A 102 2.34 7.41 -6.46
N SER A 103 2.55 7.27 -7.75
CA SER A 103 3.75 7.78 -8.42
C SER A 103 3.38 8.86 -9.42
N PHE A 104 4.01 10.02 -9.30
CA PHE A 104 3.68 11.20 -10.10
C PHE A 104 4.93 11.81 -10.72
N ILE A 105 4.80 12.34 -11.94
CA ILE A 105 5.81 13.26 -12.47
C ILE A 105 5.71 14.57 -11.68
N TYR A 106 6.84 15.13 -11.28
CA TYR A 106 6.90 16.44 -10.65
C TYR A 106 6.15 17.47 -11.49
N SER A 107 5.26 18.20 -10.86
CA SER A 107 4.61 19.37 -11.42
C SER A 107 4.81 20.54 -10.47
N GLN A 108 5.19 21.69 -11.03
CA GLN A 108 5.37 22.91 -10.28
C GLN A 108 4.06 23.31 -9.60
N ARG A 109 4.12 23.56 -8.29
CA ARG A 109 2.99 24.09 -7.52
C ARG A 109 3.33 25.47 -6.99
N PRO A 110 2.49 26.50 -7.27
CA PRO A 110 2.70 27.84 -6.73
C PRO A 110 2.88 27.81 -5.21
N GLY A 111 3.80 28.63 -4.69
CA GLY A 111 4.07 28.73 -3.24
C GLY A 111 5.00 27.66 -2.65
N THR A 112 5.55 26.75 -3.46
CA THR A 112 6.57 25.77 -3.01
C THR A 112 7.98 26.27 -3.29
N LEU A 113 8.97 25.87 -2.48
CA LEU A 113 10.39 26.19 -2.75
C LEU A 113 10.86 25.64 -4.10
N ALA A 114 10.38 24.45 -4.46
CA ALA A 114 10.68 23.82 -5.74
C ALA A 114 10.16 24.62 -6.94
N ALA A 115 9.19 25.53 -6.74
CA ALA A 115 8.71 26.38 -7.81
C ALA A 115 9.73 27.43 -8.28
N GLY A 116 10.73 27.77 -7.48
CA GLY A 116 11.83 28.64 -7.89
C GLY A 116 13.02 27.89 -8.49
N MET A 117 13.00 26.55 -8.49
CA MET A 117 14.11 25.74 -8.99
C MET A 117 14.01 25.57 -10.52
N PRO A 118 15.13 25.62 -11.26
CA PRO A 118 15.14 25.25 -12.67
C PRO A 118 14.73 23.77 -12.84
N ASP A 119 13.68 23.51 -13.61
CA ASP A 119 13.29 22.15 -13.99
C ASP A 119 14.10 21.71 -15.22
N ASP A 120 15.24 21.10 -14.95
CA ASP A 120 16.25 20.70 -15.94
C ASP A 120 16.09 19.24 -16.41
N VAL A 121 15.11 18.50 -15.88
CA VAL A 121 14.87 17.11 -16.23
C VAL A 121 13.89 17.03 -17.42
N PRO A 122 14.30 16.53 -18.60
CA PRO A 122 13.42 16.45 -19.76
C PRO A 122 12.16 15.60 -19.52
N LEU A 123 11.02 16.02 -20.05
CA LEU A 123 9.74 15.34 -19.84
C LEU A 123 9.74 13.87 -20.31
N ASP A 124 10.44 13.55 -21.40
CA ASP A 124 10.59 12.18 -21.90
C ASP A 124 11.38 11.29 -20.91
N VAL A 125 12.40 11.86 -20.25
CA VAL A 125 13.14 11.20 -19.18
C VAL A 125 12.21 10.95 -17.98
N LYS A 126 11.42 11.94 -17.55
CA LYS A 126 10.46 11.77 -16.45
C LYS A 126 9.45 10.66 -16.74
N LYS A 127 8.90 10.62 -17.97
CA LYS A 127 7.95 9.59 -18.41
C LYS A 127 8.57 8.20 -18.42
N ARG A 128 9.79 8.05 -18.96
CA ARG A 128 10.52 6.78 -18.96
C ARG A 128 10.81 6.29 -17.55
N ARG A 129 11.27 7.18 -16.66
CA ARG A 129 11.53 6.87 -15.25
C ARG A 129 10.27 6.44 -14.52
N LEU A 130 9.17 7.19 -14.68
CA LEU A 130 7.88 6.84 -14.08
C LEU A 130 7.40 5.47 -14.56
N ALA A 131 7.45 5.19 -15.86
CA ALA A 131 7.03 3.92 -16.42
C ALA A 131 7.88 2.76 -15.87
N ARG A 132 9.20 2.91 -15.78
CA ARG A 132 10.09 1.89 -15.20
C ARG A 132 9.77 1.62 -13.73
N LEU A 133 9.58 2.67 -12.94
CA LEU A 133 9.23 2.55 -11.52
C LEU A 133 7.89 1.84 -11.34
N GLN A 134 6.87 2.28 -12.08
CA GLN A 134 5.52 1.68 -12.00
C GLN A 134 5.52 0.21 -12.43
N ALA A 135 6.23 -0.13 -13.51
CA ALA A 135 6.37 -1.51 -13.95
C ALA A 135 6.98 -2.39 -12.85
N ARG A 136 8.03 -1.89 -12.18
CA ARG A 136 8.69 -2.67 -11.13
C ARG A 136 7.80 -2.90 -9.91
N ILE A 137 7.08 -1.87 -9.45
CA ILE A 137 6.14 -2.01 -8.34
C ILE A 137 4.97 -2.93 -8.72
N GLN A 138 4.48 -2.86 -9.97
CA GLN A 138 3.45 -3.76 -10.46
C GLN A 138 3.91 -5.23 -10.48
N GLU A 139 5.16 -5.50 -10.86
CA GLU A 139 5.74 -6.85 -10.78
C GLU A 139 5.81 -7.37 -9.33
N MET A 140 6.23 -6.53 -8.39
CA MET A 140 6.26 -6.88 -6.95
C MET A 140 4.85 -7.14 -6.42
N ALA A 141 3.89 -6.27 -6.74
CA ALA A 141 2.50 -6.43 -6.37
C ALA A 141 1.88 -7.69 -7.00
N ALA A 142 2.22 -8.02 -8.24
CA ALA A 142 1.76 -9.23 -8.91
C ALA A 142 2.30 -10.49 -8.21
N ARG A 143 3.57 -10.47 -7.77
CA ARG A 143 4.17 -11.57 -7.00
C ARG A 143 3.46 -11.78 -5.67
N ILE A 144 3.22 -10.70 -4.91
CA ILE A 144 2.47 -10.79 -3.65
C ILE A 144 1.08 -11.39 -3.88
N SER A 145 0.35 -10.96 -4.92
CA SER A 145 -0.94 -11.56 -5.27
C SER A 145 -0.82 -13.04 -5.61
N ALA A 146 0.21 -13.43 -6.36
CA ALA A 146 0.43 -14.82 -6.77
C ALA A 146 0.73 -15.70 -5.55
N ASP A 147 1.53 -15.22 -4.61
CA ASP A 147 1.87 -15.92 -3.36
C ASP A 147 0.65 -16.12 -2.45
N MET A 148 -0.41 -15.32 -2.62
CA MET A 148 -1.67 -15.49 -1.90
C MET A 148 -2.56 -16.60 -2.49
N VAL A 149 -2.34 -17.03 -3.74
CA VAL A 149 -3.16 -18.07 -4.36
C VAL A 149 -3.00 -19.40 -3.59
N GLY A 150 -4.12 -20.03 -3.27
CA GLY A 150 -4.19 -21.24 -2.45
C GLY A 150 -4.24 -20.98 -0.94
N THR A 151 -3.95 -19.76 -0.48
CA THR A 151 -4.02 -19.39 0.93
C THR A 151 -5.44 -19.05 1.37
N GLU A 152 -5.71 -19.19 2.67
CA GLU A 152 -6.95 -18.72 3.29
C GLU A 152 -6.76 -17.29 3.80
N GLN A 153 -7.70 -16.43 3.47
CA GLN A 153 -7.67 -15.01 3.82
C GLN A 153 -8.95 -14.66 4.56
N ARG A 154 -8.79 -13.93 5.66
CA ARG A 154 -9.91 -13.29 6.35
C ARG A 154 -10.23 -11.98 5.63
N ILE A 155 -11.49 -11.76 5.25
CA ILE A 155 -11.92 -10.53 4.59
C ILE A 155 -13.16 -9.95 5.25
N LEU A 156 -13.28 -8.63 5.23
CA LEU A 156 -14.53 -7.94 5.54
C LEU A 156 -15.31 -7.79 4.22
N VAL A 157 -16.54 -8.29 4.18
CA VAL A 157 -17.41 -8.13 3.00
C VAL A 157 -17.95 -6.70 2.97
N GLU A 158 -17.61 -5.95 1.92
CA GLU A 158 -17.97 -4.54 1.78
C GLU A 158 -19.28 -4.35 0.98
N GLY A 159 -19.59 -5.26 0.05
CA GLY A 159 -20.77 -5.17 -0.80
C GLY A 159 -20.68 -6.02 -2.07
N PRO A 160 -21.60 -5.85 -3.04
CA PRO A 160 -21.54 -6.53 -4.32
C PRO A 160 -20.28 -6.16 -5.11
N SER A 161 -19.77 -7.10 -5.93
CA SER A 161 -18.66 -6.82 -6.83
C SER A 161 -19.05 -5.80 -7.90
N LYS A 162 -18.12 -4.89 -8.24
CA LYS A 162 -18.34 -3.87 -9.26
C LYS A 162 -18.53 -4.45 -10.67
N LYS A 163 -17.94 -5.61 -10.96
CA LYS A 163 -18.00 -6.25 -12.29
C LYS A 163 -19.17 -7.20 -12.42
N ASP A 164 -19.53 -7.88 -11.35
CA ASP A 164 -20.62 -8.85 -11.33
C ASP A 164 -21.41 -8.69 -10.03
N PRO A 165 -22.58 -8.04 -10.06
CA PRO A 165 -23.41 -7.83 -8.87
C PRO A 165 -23.93 -9.12 -8.21
N ALA A 166 -23.84 -10.28 -8.89
CA ALA A 166 -24.17 -11.58 -8.29
C ALA A 166 -23.07 -12.08 -7.34
N GLN A 167 -21.86 -11.53 -7.42
CA GLN A 167 -20.75 -11.83 -6.52
C GLN A 167 -20.62 -10.80 -5.41
N MET A 168 -20.06 -11.21 -4.28
CA MET A 168 -19.65 -10.30 -3.21
C MET A 168 -18.19 -9.88 -3.37
N ALA A 169 -17.87 -8.73 -2.79
CA ALA A 169 -16.55 -8.14 -2.77
C ALA A 169 -16.17 -7.70 -1.36
N GLY A 170 -14.90 -7.92 -1.02
CA GLY A 170 -14.33 -7.54 0.26
C GLY A 170 -12.84 -7.30 0.16
N ARG A 171 -12.22 -6.92 1.28
CA ARG A 171 -10.77 -6.65 1.33
C ARG A 171 -10.03 -7.57 2.28
N THR A 172 -8.84 -7.99 1.88
CA THR A 172 -7.84 -8.67 2.73
C THR A 172 -7.16 -7.69 3.68
N GLU A 173 -6.34 -8.20 4.60
CA GLU A 173 -5.57 -7.38 5.53
C GLU A 173 -4.51 -6.53 4.84
N ASN A 174 -3.91 -7.04 3.75
CA ASN A 174 -3.07 -6.24 2.86
C ASN A 174 -3.86 -5.37 1.87
N ASN A 175 -5.14 -5.07 2.16
CA ASN A 175 -5.98 -4.12 1.44
C ASN A 175 -6.33 -4.49 -0.01
N ARG A 176 -6.15 -5.75 -0.40
CA ARG A 176 -6.47 -6.24 -1.76
C ARG A 176 -7.95 -6.58 -1.87
N MET A 177 -8.53 -6.24 -3.01
CA MET A 177 -9.91 -6.58 -3.34
C MET A 177 -10.02 -8.07 -3.64
N VAL A 178 -11.00 -8.76 -3.06
CA VAL A 178 -11.36 -10.15 -3.37
C VAL A 178 -12.80 -10.19 -3.81
N ASN A 179 -13.06 -10.83 -4.95
CA ASN A 179 -14.42 -11.13 -5.42
C ASN A 179 -14.68 -12.63 -5.27
N PHE A 180 -15.86 -13.01 -4.80
CA PHE A 180 -16.22 -14.40 -4.52
C PHE A 180 -17.74 -14.60 -4.58
N ASP A 181 -18.18 -15.82 -4.85
CA ASP A 181 -19.61 -16.16 -4.87
C ASP A 181 -20.14 -16.25 -3.44
N ALA A 182 -21.11 -15.39 -3.11
CA ALA A 182 -21.83 -15.37 -1.84
C ALA A 182 -23.08 -14.48 -1.93
N GLY A 183 -23.99 -14.62 -0.96
CA GLY A 183 -25.18 -13.79 -0.86
C GLY A 183 -24.96 -12.46 -0.13
N PRO A 184 -25.87 -11.48 -0.30
CA PRO A 184 -25.79 -10.15 0.31
C PRO A 184 -25.93 -10.14 1.84
N GLU A 185 -26.41 -11.24 2.44
CA GLU A 185 -26.52 -11.40 3.90
C GLU A 185 -25.17 -11.34 4.63
N LEU A 186 -24.06 -11.53 3.92
CA LEU A 186 -22.71 -11.45 4.48
C LEU A 186 -22.13 -10.03 4.49
N ILE A 187 -22.81 -9.03 3.92
CA ILE A 187 -22.31 -7.65 3.90
C ILE A 187 -22.12 -7.15 5.34
N GLY A 188 -20.91 -6.66 5.64
CA GLY A 188 -20.51 -6.22 6.98
C GLY A 188 -19.97 -7.35 7.88
N CYS A 189 -20.06 -8.61 7.47
CA CYS A 189 -19.49 -9.74 8.18
C CYS A 189 -18.02 -9.98 7.79
N PHE A 190 -17.28 -10.60 8.71
CA PHE A 190 -16.00 -11.21 8.38
C PHE A 190 -16.22 -12.63 7.86
N VAL A 191 -15.50 -12.99 6.81
CA VAL A 191 -15.56 -14.33 6.22
C VAL A 191 -14.15 -14.82 5.94
N LYS A 192 -13.99 -16.14 5.92
CA LYS A 192 -12.80 -16.82 5.41
C LYS A 192 -13.03 -17.18 3.94
N VAL A 193 -12.08 -16.82 3.10
CA VAL A 193 -12.07 -17.18 1.68
C VAL A 193 -10.76 -17.87 1.32
N ARG A 194 -10.81 -18.88 0.46
CA ARG A 194 -9.60 -19.42 -0.18
C ARG A 194 -9.33 -18.65 -1.46
N ILE A 195 -8.14 -18.10 -1.63
CA ILE A 195 -7.81 -17.37 -2.86
C ILE A 195 -7.60 -18.38 -3.99
N SER A 196 -8.41 -18.28 -5.04
CA SER A 196 -8.38 -19.20 -6.19
C SER A 196 -7.61 -18.65 -7.39
N ALA A 197 -7.54 -17.31 -7.54
CA ALA A 197 -6.77 -16.69 -8.61
C ALA A 197 -6.32 -15.27 -8.27
N ALA A 198 -5.16 -14.89 -8.81
CA ALA A 198 -4.68 -13.51 -8.84
C ALA A 198 -5.00 -12.88 -10.21
N LEU A 199 -5.74 -11.77 -10.21
CA LEU A 199 -5.97 -10.93 -11.38
C LEU A 199 -5.19 -9.62 -11.23
N PRO A 200 -5.03 -8.81 -12.31
CA PRO A 200 -4.17 -7.62 -12.26
C PRO A 200 -4.46 -6.63 -11.11
N ASN A 201 -5.73 -6.47 -10.72
CA ASN A 201 -6.16 -5.49 -9.71
C ASN A 201 -7.07 -6.07 -8.62
N SER A 202 -7.21 -7.40 -8.56
CA SER A 202 -8.07 -8.07 -7.59
C SER A 202 -7.72 -9.55 -7.48
N LEU A 203 -8.16 -10.20 -6.42
CA LEU A 203 -8.14 -11.63 -6.26
C LEU A 203 -9.53 -12.20 -6.54
N ARG A 204 -9.58 -13.49 -6.91
CA ARG A 204 -10.79 -14.31 -6.81
C ARG A 204 -10.67 -15.20 -5.59
N GLY A 205 -11.78 -15.39 -4.90
CA GLY A 205 -11.88 -16.25 -3.74
C GLY A 205 -13.02 -17.23 -3.86
N GLU A 206 -12.91 -18.31 -3.10
CA GLU A 206 -13.98 -19.25 -2.81
C GLU A 206 -14.38 -19.05 -1.35
N PHE A 207 -15.66 -18.84 -1.08
CA PHE A 207 -16.18 -18.74 0.28
C PHE A 207 -15.96 -20.06 1.02
N ILE A 208 -15.44 -19.98 2.25
CA ILE A 208 -15.25 -21.15 3.12
C ILE A 208 -16.29 -21.13 4.24
N ALA A 209 -16.31 -20.06 5.03
CA ALA A 209 -17.17 -19.92 6.19
C ALA A 209 -17.28 -18.45 6.64
N GLU A 210 -18.34 -18.13 7.36
CA GLU A 210 -18.39 -16.92 8.19
C GLU A 210 -17.38 -17.04 9.35
N ASP A 211 -16.76 -15.92 9.71
CA ASP A 211 -15.75 -15.88 10.77
C ASP A 211 -16.36 -15.27 12.04
N ASP A 212 -16.91 -16.13 12.89
CA ASP A 212 -17.63 -15.75 14.12
C ASP A 212 -16.73 -15.12 15.21
N THR A 213 -15.41 -15.07 15.03
CA THR A 213 -14.45 -14.54 16.01
C THR A 213 -14.44 -13.00 16.09
N GLY A 214 -15.57 -12.34 15.83
CA GLY A 214 -15.69 -10.89 15.85
C GLY A 214 -17.13 -10.42 15.72
N THR A 215 -18.07 -11.03 16.44
CA THR A 215 -19.45 -10.57 16.54
C THR A 215 -19.48 -9.11 17.04
N ALA A 216 -19.59 -8.17 16.11
CA ALA A 216 -20.43 -7.01 16.35
C ALA A 216 -21.84 -7.58 16.49
N THR A 217 -22.33 -7.65 17.73
CA THR A 217 -23.70 -8.04 18.08
C THR A 217 -24.66 -7.48 17.04
N LYS A 218 -25.32 -8.36 16.27
CA LYS A 218 -26.49 -7.99 15.45
C LYS A 218 -27.43 -7.25 16.40
N ALA A 219 -27.61 -5.95 16.19
CA ALA A 219 -28.53 -5.15 16.98
C ALA A 219 -29.88 -5.87 16.97
N ALA A 220 -30.31 -6.31 18.15
CA ALA A 220 -31.60 -6.93 18.34
C ALA A 220 -32.66 -5.93 17.89
N ASN A 221 -33.42 -6.30 16.86
CA ASN A 221 -34.68 -5.66 16.54
C ASN A 221 -35.59 -5.78 17.78
N TRP A 222 -35.77 -4.69 18.50
CA TRP A 222 -36.92 -4.51 19.37
C TRP A 222 -37.99 -3.83 18.51
N GLY A 223 -39.10 -4.54 18.33
CA GLY A 223 -40.33 -4.03 17.73
C GLY A 223 -41.10 -3.11 18.66
#